data_AF-A0A3A6R141-F1
#
_entry.id   AF-A0A3A6R141-F1
#
_cell.length_a   1.000
_cell.length_b   1.000
_cell.length_c   1.000
_cell.angle_alpha   90.00
_cell.angle_beta   90.00
_cell.angle_gamma   90.00
#
_symmetry.space_group_name_H-M   'P 1'
#
loop_
_entity.id
_entity.type
_entity.pdbx_description
1 polymer ?
#
loop_
_entity_poly.entity_id
_entity_poly.type
_entity_poly.pdbx_seq_one_letter_code
_entity_poly.pdbx_strand_id
1 'polypeptide(L)'
;MGQTILTFRTITSRKGDYEVADHSTEKKESRKLSRFQALGYLLCWVDALAEGESDPGRSISAIFGFDGEVAALGFDSYDPVHILTAPNWKTRMLAAWCVIGAAERAISKQLDYGDLHNYWPNTDFCSPGFDEEASQWVSSASAYDDPAEFNICAYVGSPARPQLIFKLESPDHSPA
;
A
#
# COMPACT_ATOMS: atom_id res chain seq x y z
N MET A 1 -4.38 -10.07 -16.13
CA MET A 1 -5.52 -9.94 -17.06
C MET A 1 -6.56 -9.07 -16.38
N GLY A 2 -6.72 -7.81 -16.82
CA GLY A 2 -7.75 -6.91 -16.26
C GLY A 2 -9.13 -7.28 -16.80
N GLN A 3 -10.16 -7.26 -15.96
CA GLN A 3 -11.54 -7.41 -16.41
C GLN A 3 -11.98 -6.11 -17.08
N THR A 4 -12.48 -6.23 -18.30
CA THR A 4 -13.03 -5.11 -19.08
C THR A 4 -14.47 -4.88 -18.66
N ILE A 5 -14.79 -3.70 -18.13
CA ILE A 5 -16.17 -3.29 -17.92
C ILE A 5 -16.68 -2.68 -19.22
N LEU A 6 -17.63 -3.37 -19.86
CA LEU A 6 -18.31 -2.90 -21.07
C LEU A 6 -19.65 -2.28 -20.66
N THR A 7 -19.80 -0.98 -20.91
CA THR A 7 -21.05 -0.27 -20.67
C THR A 7 -21.63 0.20 -21.99
N PHE A 8 -22.88 -0.13 -22.27
CA PHE A 8 -23.57 0.32 -23.49
C PHE A 8 -24.44 1.52 -23.15
N ARG A 9 -24.30 2.61 -23.90
CA ARG A 9 -25.17 3.79 -23.80
C ARG A 9 -25.82 4.06 -25.16
N THR A 10 -27.14 4.13 -25.17
CA THR A 10 -27.91 4.53 -26.36
C THR A 10 -27.88 6.05 -26.49
N ILE A 11 -27.44 6.54 -27.64
CA ILE A 11 -27.50 7.96 -27.99
C ILE A 11 -28.61 8.14 -29.02
N THR A 12 -29.63 8.90 -28.65
CA THR A 12 -30.72 9.32 -29.54
C THR A 12 -30.28 10.51 -30.39
N SER A 13 -30.39 10.40 -31.71
CA SER A 13 -30.01 11.45 -32.66
C SER A 13 -31.05 11.58 -33.77
N ARG A 14 -31.08 12.74 -34.45
CA ARG A 14 -31.97 12.98 -35.60
C ARG A 14 -31.76 11.99 -36.76
N LYS A 15 -30.65 11.27 -36.79
CA LYS A 15 -30.33 10.24 -37.80
C LYS A 15 -30.68 8.81 -37.36
N GLY A 16 -31.30 8.63 -36.19
CA GLY A 16 -31.59 7.33 -35.59
C GLY A 16 -30.75 7.08 -34.34
N ASP A 17 -31.21 6.14 -33.53
CA ASP A 17 -30.57 5.75 -32.28
C ASP A 17 -29.37 4.86 -32.60
N TYR A 18 -28.24 5.15 -31.96
CA TYR A 18 -27.06 4.30 -32.06
C TYR A 18 -26.50 4.00 -30.67
N GLU A 19 -25.99 2.78 -30.50
CA GLU A 19 -25.33 2.36 -29.27
C GLU A 19 -23.86 2.72 -29.33
N VAL A 20 -23.37 3.34 -28.27
CA VAL A 20 -21.94 3.56 -28.04
C VAL A 20 -21.52 2.60 -26.93
N ALA A 21 -20.55 1.75 -27.23
CA ALA A 21 -19.88 0.92 -26.24
C ALA A 21 -18.73 1.73 -25.63
N ASP A 22 -18.84 2.02 -24.34
CA ASP A 22 -17.76 2.60 -23.55
C ASP A 22 -16.99 1.46 -22.87
N HIS A 23 -15.67 1.45 -23.05
CA HIS A 23 -14.79 0.43 -22.47
C HIS A 23 -13.81 1.13 -21.55
N SER A 24 -13.89 0.82 -20.26
CA SER A 24 -12.88 1.24 -19.30
C SER A 24 -12.08 0.03 -18.85
N THR A 25 -10.75 0.15 -18.96
CA THR A 25 -9.78 -0.78 -18.40
C THR A 25 -9.28 -0.32 -17.03
N GLU A 26 -9.76 0.83 -16.55
CA GLU A 26 -9.32 1.43 -15.30
C GLU A 26 -10.06 0.81 -14.12
N LYS A 27 -9.33 0.04 -13.32
CA LYS A 27 -9.80 -0.39 -12.00
C LYS A 27 -10.04 0.82 -11.11
N LYS A 28 -11.06 0.74 -10.25
CA LYS A 28 -11.39 1.80 -9.30
C LYS A 28 -10.30 1.95 -8.22
N GLU A 29 -10.14 3.16 -7.71
CA GLU A 29 -9.11 3.51 -6.73
C GLU A 29 -9.41 2.93 -5.34
N SER A 30 -8.57 2.00 -4.86
CA SER A 30 -8.71 1.37 -3.54
C SER A 30 -8.07 2.14 -2.39
N ARG A 31 -7.12 3.05 -2.68
CA ARG A 31 -6.37 3.82 -1.66
C ARG A 31 -7.25 4.72 -0.79
N LYS A 32 -8.45 5.05 -1.26
CA LYS A 32 -9.44 5.86 -0.49
C LYS A 32 -10.33 5.01 0.41
N LEU A 33 -10.30 3.69 0.22
CA LEU A 33 -11.16 2.73 0.93
C LEU A 33 -10.41 1.95 2.00
N SER A 34 -9.08 1.87 1.88
CA SER A 34 -8.22 1.14 2.81
C SER A 34 -6.90 1.90 3.01
N ARG A 35 -6.54 2.15 4.27
CA ARG A 35 -5.23 2.69 4.65
C ARG A 35 -4.10 1.75 4.26
N PHE A 36 -4.34 0.44 4.27
CA PHE A 36 -3.37 -0.53 3.76
C PHE A 36 -3.10 -0.34 2.27
N GLN A 37 -4.16 -0.11 1.47
CA GLN A 37 -4.00 0.21 0.04
C GLN A 37 -3.39 1.60 -0.17
N ALA A 38 -3.66 2.57 0.71
CA ALA A 38 -3.00 3.86 0.70
C ALA A 38 -1.49 3.73 0.94
N LEU A 39 -1.05 2.89 1.90
CA LEU A 39 0.36 2.60 2.13
C LEU A 39 1.04 1.97 0.90
N GLY A 40 0.38 0.99 0.27
CA GLY A 40 0.89 0.39 -0.98
C GLY A 40 1.08 1.44 -2.08
N TYR A 41 0.09 2.33 -2.27
CA TYR A 41 0.19 3.43 -3.23
C TYR A 41 1.36 4.37 -2.93
N LEU A 42 1.53 4.77 -1.66
CA LEU A 42 2.61 5.66 -1.23
C LEU A 42 3.98 5.02 -1.46
N LEU A 43 4.12 3.72 -1.21
CA LEU A 43 5.35 2.98 -1.50
C LEU A 43 5.67 2.97 -3.00
N CYS A 44 4.68 2.68 -3.86
CA CYS A 44 4.88 2.74 -5.31
C CYS A 44 5.36 4.12 -5.77
N TRP A 45 4.80 5.19 -5.17
CA TRP A 45 5.21 6.57 -5.45
C TRP A 45 6.66 6.84 -5.00
N VAL A 46 7.03 6.42 -3.79
CA VAL A 46 8.41 6.58 -3.28
C VAL A 46 9.42 5.84 -4.15
N ASP A 47 9.13 4.59 -4.50
CA ASP A 47 10.04 3.78 -5.31
C ASP A 47 10.22 4.39 -6.71
N ALA A 48 9.13 4.85 -7.35
CA ALA A 48 9.20 5.52 -8.64
C ALA A 48 10.04 6.81 -8.61
N LEU A 49 10.02 7.55 -7.50
CA LEU A 49 10.88 8.72 -7.31
C LEU A 49 12.33 8.36 -7.04
N ALA A 50 12.59 7.18 -6.46
CA ALA A 50 13.92 6.69 -6.12
C ALA A 50 14.61 5.89 -7.25
N GLU A 51 13.87 5.44 -8.27
CA GLU A 51 14.41 4.74 -9.45
C GLU A 51 15.30 5.65 -10.32
N GLY A 52 15.17 6.97 -10.22
CA GLY A 52 16.04 7.93 -10.89
C GLY A 52 17.35 8.15 -10.12
N GLU A 53 18.39 7.37 -10.42
CA GLU A 53 19.73 7.41 -9.77
C GLU A 53 20.41 8.80 -9.76
N SER A 54 19.90 9.77 -10.52
CA SER A 54 20.59 11.04 -10.80
C SER A 54 20.37 12.16 -9.80
N ASP A 55 19.42 12.03 -8.85
CA ASP A 55 19.06 13.15 -7.95
C ASP A 55 18.76 12.68 -6.50
N PRO A 56 19.76 12.69 -5.61
CA PRO A 56 19.58 12.42 -4.18
C PRO A 56 18.53 13.32 -3.52
N GLY A 57 18.32 14.53 -4.03
CA GLY A 57 17.31 15.46 -3.52
C GLY A 57 15.88 14.95 -3.71
N ARG A 58 15.61 14.21 -4.80
CA ARG A 58 14.32 13.57 -5.04
C ARG A 58 14.06 12.44 -4.07
N SER A 59 15.04 11.58 -3.83
CA SER A 59 14.91 10.48 -2.86
C SER A 59 14.67 11.00 -1.45
N ILE A 60 15.40 12.04 -1.04
CA ILE A 60 15.18 12.70 0.26
C ILE A 60 13.77 13.31 0.34
N SER A 61 13.33 14.00 -0.71
CA SER A 61 11.98 14.57 -0.77
C SER A 61 10.88 13.50 -0.73
N ALA A 62 11.11 12.34 -1.36
CA ALA A 62 10.19 11.21 -1.32
C ALA A 62 10.06 10.63 0.09
N ILE A 63 11.16 10.51 0.85
CA ILE A 63 11.14 10.05 2.25
C ILE A 63 10.31 11.00 3.12
N PHE A 64 10.57 12.31 3.04
CA PHE A 64 9.82 13.28 3.83
C PHE A 64 8.33 13.35 3.42
N GLY A 65 8.05 13.25 2.13
CA GLY A 65 6.67 13.18 1.63
C GLY A 65 5.95 11.94 2.16
N PHE A 66 6.60 10.78 2.12
CA PHE A 66 6.05 9.54 2.65
C PHE A 66 5.74 9.65 4.15
N ASP A 67 6.68 10.15 4.94
CA ASP A 67 6.50 10.33 6.38
C ASP A 67 5.27 11.22 6.69
N GLY A 68 5.15 12.35 5.99
CA GLY A 68 4.02 13.27 6.14
C GLY A 68 2.67 12.65 5.75
N GLU A 69 2.61 11.92 4.63
CA GLU A 69 1.38 11.27 4.16
C GLU A 69 0.98 10.10 5.07
N VAL A 70 1.93 9.33 5.58
CA VAL A 70 1.67 8.25 6.55
C VAL A 70 1.19 8.84 7.88
N ALA A 71 1.79 9.93 8.36
CA ALA A 71 1.29 10.63 9.55
C ALA A 71 -0.15 11.16 9.33
N ALA A 72 -0.46 11.70 8.15
CA ALA A 72 -1.81 12.17 7.81
C ALA A 72 -2.86 11.04 7.76
N LEU A 73 -2.44 9.80 7.52
CA LEU A 73 -3.28 8.59 7.63
C LEU A 73 -3.48 8.10 9.08
N GLY A 74 -2.87 8.78 10.06
CA GLY A 74 -3.02 8.50 11.49
C GLY A 74 -2.15 7.35 12.01
N PHE A 75 -1.03 7.06 11.34
CA PHE A 75 -0.06 6.06 11.81
C PHE A 75 0.92 6.63 12.85
N ASP A 76 1.55 5.74 13.62
CA ASP A 76 2.52 6.13 14.63
C ASP A 76 3.84 6.55 13.99
N SER A 77 4.61 7.40 14.68
CA SER A 77 5.85 8.01 14.15
C SER A 77 6.92 7.02 13.69
N TYR A 78 6.90 5.77 14.16
CA TYR A 78 7.85 4.74 13.76
C TYR A 78 7.34 3.80 12.66
N ASP A 79 6.03 3.78 12.39
CA ASP A 79 5.43 2.95 11.34
C ASP A 79 6.06 3.24 9.95
N PRO A 80 6.26 4.51 9.52
CA PRO A 80 6.92 4.79 8.24
C PRO A 80 8.32 4.20 8.14
N VAL A 81 9.06 4.22 9.24
CA VAL A 81 10.44 3.73 9.31
C VAL A 81 10.49 2.22 9.09
N HIS A 82 9.59 1.46 9.74
CA HIS A 82 9.50 0.01 9.55
C HIS A 82 9.20 -0.38 8.11
N ILE A 83 8.36 0.41 7.44
CA ILE A 83 7.91 0.13 6.08
C ILE A 83 8.98 0.53 5.06
N LEU A 84 9.55 1.74 5.14
CA LEU A 84 10.54 2.21 4.16
C LEU A 84 11.86 1.44 4.21
N THR A 85 12.25 0.98 5.40
CA THR A 85 13.50 0.22 5.57
C THR A 85 13.36 -1.26 5.19
N ALA A 86 12.14 -1.73 4.91
CA ALA A 86 11.92 -3.11 4.53
C ALA A 86 12.51 -3.40 3.12
N PRO A 87 13.32 -4.46 2.99
CA PRO A 87 14.23 -4.66 1.88
C PRO A 87 13.51 -5.06 0.59
N ASN A 88 12.37 -5.74 0.69
CA ASN A 88 11.62 -6.25 -0.46
C ASN A 88 10.12 -5.98 -0.27
N TRP A 89 9.36 -6.10 -1.35
CA TRP A 89 7.92 -5.85 -1.31
C TRP A 89 7.17 -6.77 -0.33
N LYS A 90 7.58 -8.03 -0.19
CA LYS A 90 6.96 -8.96 0.75
C LYS A 90 7.10 -8.45 2.19
N THR A 91 8.30 -8.04 2.56
CA THR A 91 8.60 -7.52 3.90
C THR A 91 7.90 -6.20 4.16
N ARG A 92 7.79 -5.32 3.15
CA ARG A 92 6.99 -4.09 3.22
C ARG A 92 5.51 -4.38 3.48
N MET A 93 4.97 -5.37 2.77
CA MET A 93 3.58 -5.81 2.93
C MET A 93 3.32 -6.34 4.33
N LEU A 94 4.20 -7.21 4.86
CA LEU A 94 4.11 -7.73 6.22
C LEU A 94 4.25 -6.61 7.28
N ALA A 95 5.20 -5.70 7.09
CA ALA A 95 5.39 -4.54 7.97
C ALA A 95 4.14 -3.65 8.00
N ALA A 96 3.62 -3.29 6.83
CA ALA A 96 2.38 -2.52 6.70
C ALA A 96 1.19 -3.25 7.33
N TRP A 97 1.09 -4.57 7.16
CA TRP A 97 0.02 -5.38 7.74
C TRP A 97 0.05 -5.38 9.27
N CYS A 98 1.24 -5.34 9.88
CA CYS A 98 1.39 -5.27 11.33
C CYS A 98 0.89 -3.93 11.91
N VAL A 99 1.05 -2.81 11.19
CA VAL A 99 0.79 -1.46 11.73
C VAL A 99 -0.64 -0.94 11.52
N ILE A 100 -1.44 -1.57 10.67
CA ILE A 100 -2.78 -1.07 10.29
C ILE A 100 -3.91 -1.44 11.27
N GLY A 101 -3.70 -2.41 12.15
CA GLY A 101 -4.72 -2.88 13.10
C GLY A 101 -5.75 -3.83 12.49
N ALA A 102 -6.49 -4.59 13.32
CA ALA A 102 -7.38 -5.65 12.85
C ALA A 102 -8.59 -5.15 12.03
N ALA A 103 -9.15 -3.98 12.36
CA ALA A 103 -10.30 -3.44 11.63
C ALA A 103 -9.91 -3.08 10.18
N GLU A 104 -8.75 -2.46 10.00
CA GLU A 104 -8.23 -2.11 8.67
C GLU A 104 -7.87 -3.36 7.85
N ARG A 105 -7.33 -4.39 8.50
CA ARG A 105 -7.09 -5.70 7.89
C ARG A 105 -8.37 -6.32 7.37
N ALA A 106 -9.44 -6.27 8.17
CA ALA A 106 -10.76 -6.76 7.76
C ALA A 106 -11.33 -5.98 6.57
N ILE A 107 -11.22 -4.64 6.57
CA ILE A 107 -11.63 -3.79 5.43
C ILE A 107 -10.86 -4.21 4.18
N SER A 108 -9.53 -4.32 4.27
CA SER A 108 -8.67 -4.66 3.15
C SER A 108 -9.00 -6.04 2.56
N LYS A 109 -9.30 -7.04 3.40
CA LYS A 109 -9.71 -8.38 2.95
C LYS A 109 -11.08 -8.40 2.26
N GLN A 110 -11.97 -7.45 2.55
CA GLN A 110 -13.32 -7.38 1.98
C GLN A 110 -13.38 -6.65 0.64
N LEU A 111 -12.32 -5.95 0.25
CA LEU A 111 -12.27 -5.24 -1.03
C LEU A 111 -12.22 -6.22 -2.21
N ASP A 112 -13.02 -5.94 -3.25
CA ASP A 112 -12.99 -6.70 -4.49
C ASP A 112 -11.86 -6.20 -5.41
N TYR A 113 -10.72 -6.88 -5.37
CA TYR A 113 -9.56 -6.57 -6.22
C TYR A 113 -9.71 -7.03 -7.68
N GLY A 114 -10.84 -7.62 -8.06
CA GLY A 114 -11.25 -7.75 -9.46
C GLY A 114 -11.57 -6.38 -10.06
N ASP A 115 -12.32 -5.58 -9.31
CA ASP A 115 -12.81 -4.25 -9.70
C ASP A 115 -11.92 -3.10 -9.18
N LEU A 116 -11.33 -3.26 -8.00
CA LEU A 116 -10.49 -2.26 -7.34
C LEU A 116 -9.01 -2.53 -7.64
N HIS A 117 -8.23 -1.46 -7.79
CA HIS A 117 -6.79 -1.56 -7.99
C HIS A 117 -6.12 -2.13 -6.73
N ASN A 118 -5.11 -2.98 -6.90
CA ASN A 118 -4.27 -3.46 -5.80
C ASN A 118 -2.90 -2.81 -5.93
N TYR A 119 -2.48 -2.05 -4.92
CA TYR A 119 -1.16 -1.41 -4.92
C TYR A 119 -0.06 -2.29 -4.31
N TRP A 120 -0.39 -3.50 -3.87
CA TRP A 120 0.58 -4.50 -3.47
C TRP A 120 0.91 -5.43 -4.65
N PRO A 121 2.08 -6.10 -4.67
CA PRO A 121 2.48 -6.95 -5.78
C PRO A 121 1.49 -8.10 -6.06
N ASN A 122 0.80 -8.56 -5.03
CA ASN A 122 -0.16 -9.65 -5.09
C ASN A 122 -1.25 -9.47 -4.00
N THR A 123 -2.20 -10.39 -3.96
CA THR A 123 -3.29 -10.42 -2.97
C THR A 123 -3.07 -11.47 -1.89
N ASP A 124 -1.81 -11.82 -1.58
CA ASP A 124 -1.51 -12.85 -0.58
C ASP A 124 -2.10 -12.50 0.78
N PHE A 125 -2.22 -11.19 1.08
CA PHE A 125 -2.86 -10.67 2.28
C PHE A 125 -4.35 -11.02 2.44
N CYS A 126 -5.01 -11.44 1.36
CA CYS A 126 -6.38 -11.97 1.43
C CYS A 126 -6.43 -13.43 1.89
N SER A 127 -5.29 -14.13 1.94
CA SER A 127 -5.23 -15.53 2.33
C SER A 127 -5.57 -15.71 3.82
N PRO A 128 -6.27 -16.80 4.20
CA PRO A 128 -6.66 -17.02 5.59
C PRO A 128 -5.49 -17.06 6.58
N GLY A 129 -4.29 -17.49 6.16
CA GLY A 129 -3.11 -17.65 7.02
C GLY A 129 -2.18 -16.44 7.09
N PHE A 130 -2.53 -15.32 6.45
CA PHE A 130 -1.62 -14.17 6.33
C PHE A 130 -1.45 -13.41 7.66
N ASP A 131 -2.47 -13.43 8.52
CA ASP A 131 -2.38 -12.82 9.86
C ASP A 131 -1.37 -13.58 10.74
N GLU A 132 -1.40 -14.91 10.68
CA GLU A 132 -0.44 -15.78 11.37
C GLU A 132 0.97 -15.62 10.80
N GLU A 133 1.11 -15.54 9.47
CA GLU A 133 2.40 -15.27 8.82
C GLU A 133 3.00 -13.96 9.30
N ALA A 134 2.23 -12.88 9.30
CA ALA A 134 2.68 -11.57 9.76
C ALA A 134 3.03 -11.56 11.26
N SER A 135 2.23 -12.22 12.09
CA SER A 135 2.49 -12.34 13.54
C SER A 135 3.75 -13.15 13.83
N GLN A 136 3.98 -14.25 13.10
CA GLN A 136 5.20 -15.06 13.24
C GLN A 136 6.42 -14.29 12.75
N TRP A 137 6.31 -13.62 11.61
CA TRP A 137 7.37 -12.80 11.04
C TRP A 137 7.80 -11.69 11.99
N VAL A 138 6.86 -10.93 12.57
CA VAL A 138 7.22 -9.84 13.48
C VAL A 138 7.88 -10.34 14.77
N SER A 139 7.53 -11.56 15.19
CA SER A 139 8.12 -12.20 16.38
C SER A 139 9.54 -12.72 16.12
N SER A 140 9.88 -13.06 14.88
CA SER A 140 11.20 -13.55 14.48
C SER A 140 12.10 -12.47 13.89
N ALA A 141 11.54 -11.35 13.43
CA ALA A 141 12.28 -10.26 12.81
C ALA A 141 13.09 -9.46 13.86
N SER A 142 14.38 -9.79 14.00
CA SER A 142 15.34 -8.98 14.77
C SER A 142 15.97 -7.87 13.94
N ALA A 143 16.08 -8.07 12.63
CA ALA A 143 16.57 -7.13 11.63
C ALA A 143 16.08 -7.59 10.23
N TYR A 144 16.18 -6.72 9.24
CA TYR A 144 15.94 -7.11 7.86
C TYR A 144 17.25 -7.64 7.27
N ASP A 145 17.40 -8.96 7.23
CA ASP A 145 18.63 -9.62 6.75
C ASP A 145 18.63 -9.83 5.21
N ASP A 146 17.49 -9.59 4.56
CA ASP A 146 17.36 -9.74 3.12
C ASP A 146 18.04 -8.60 2.34
N PRO A 147 18.57 -8.87 1.14
CA PRO A 147 19.11 -7.82 0.27
C PRO A 147 18.01 -6.82 -0.13
N ALA A 148 18.35 -5.54 -0.10
CA ALA A 148 17.44 -4.47 -0.50
C ALA A 148 17.20 -4.47 -2.01
N GLU A 149 15.94 -4.55 -2.42
CA GLU A 149 15.46 -4.44 -3.80
C GLU A 149 15.32 -2.98 -4.25
N PHE A 150 15.30 -2.03 -3.31
CA PHE A 150 14.97 -0.63 -3.57
C PHE A 150 16.12 0.32 -3.27
N ASN A 151 16.37 1.26 -4.19
CA ASN A 151 17.35 2.34 -4.01
C ASN A 151 17.07 3.19 -2.77
N ILE A 152 15.79 3.38 -2.42
CA ILE A 152 15.41 4.18 -1.25
C ILE A 152 16.02 3.65 0.05
N CYS A 153 16.24 2.33 0.14
CA CYS A 153 16.87 1.68 1.30
C CYS A 153 18.29 2.20 1.56
N ALA A 154 19.04 2.58 0.51
CA ALA A 154 20.37 3.17 0.66
C ALA A 154 20.33 4.56 1.30
N TYR A 155 19.23 5.31 1.13
CA TYR A 155 19.07 6.66 1.67
C TYR A 155 18.48 6.66 3.08
N VAL A 156 17.55 5.75 3.39
CA VAL A 156 17.04 5.60 4.76
C VAL A 156 18.02 4.88 5.67
N GLY A 157 18.86 3.99 5.12
CA GLY A 157 19.80 3.18 5.88
C GLY A 157 19.11 2.21 6.83
N SER A 158 19.66 2.05 8.04
CA SER A 158 19.12 1.19 9.09
C SER A 158 18.97 1.96 10.40
N PRO A 159 18.02 2.91 10.47
CA PRO A 159 17.81 3.72 11.67
C PRO A 159 17.33 2.86 12.82
N ALA A 160 17.73 3.25 14.03
CA ALA A 160 17.21 2.67 15.26
C ALA A 160 15.69 2.90 15.33
N ARG A 161 14.96 1.84 15.61
CA ARG A 161 13.50 1.82 15.70
C ARG A 161 13.07 0.84 16.79
N PRO A 162 11.92 1.08 17.45
CA PRO A 162 11.36 0.11 18.38
C PRO A 162 11.09 -1.23 17.68
N GLN A 163 10.86 -2.29 18.46
CA GLN A 163 10.40 -3.54 17.87
C GLN A 163 9.03 -3.31 17.24
N LEU A 164 8.84 -3.79 16.01
CA LEU A 164 7.54 -3.77 15.36
C LEU A 164 6.59 -4.69 16.13
N ILE A 165 5.34 -4.28 16.31
CA ILE A 165 4.32 -5.07 17.02
C ILE A 165 3.15 -5.29 16.07
N PHE A 166 2.61 -6.51 16.08
CA PHE A 166 1.37 -6.81 15.38
C PHE A 166 0.19 -6.17 16.11
N LYS A 167 -0.32 -5.04 15.61
CA LYS A 167 -1.40 -4.28 16.27
C LYS A 167 -2.71 -5.06 16.18
N LEU A 168 -3.22 -5.51 17.33
CA LEU A 168 -4.50 -6.23 17.44
C LEU A 168 -5.71 -5.30 17.35
N GLU A 169 -5.56 -4.05 17.76
CA GLU A 169 -6.60 -3.02 17.75
C GLU A 169 -6.16 -1.85 16.86
N SER A 170 -7.11 -1.14 16.26
CA SER A 170 -6.81 0.16 15.64
C SER A 170 -6.53 1.17 16.76
N PRO A 171 -5.57 2.10 16.60
CA PRO A 171 -5.39 3.14 17.61
C PRO A 171 -6.72 3.88 17.80
N ASP A 172 -7.20 3.92 19.04
CA ASP A 172 -8.38 4.68 19.42
C ASP A 172 -8.17 6.13 18.99
N HIS A 173 -8.96 6.59 18.03
CA HIS A 173 -9.15 8.02 17.85
C HIS A 173 -9.95 8.53 19.04
N SER A 174 -9.26 8.88 20.12
CA SER A 174 -9.79 9.88 21.04
C SER A 174 -9.81 11.22 20.30
N PRO A 175 -10.99 11.81 20.05
CA PRO A 175 -11.04 13.19 19.59
C PRO A 175 -10.55 14.07 20.75
N ALA A 176 -9.52 14.87 20.50
CA ALA A 176 -9.21 16.03 21.33
C ALA A 176 -10.22 17.14 21.06
#